data_AF-A0A0B2ULF7-F1
#
_entry.id   AF-A0A0B2ULF7-F1
#
_cell.length_a   1.000
_cell.length_b   1.000
_cell.length_c   1.000
_cell.angle_alpha   90.00
_cell.angle_beta   90.00
_cell.angle_gamma   90.00
#
_symmetry.space_group_name_H-M   'P 1'
#
loop_
_entity.id
_entity.type
_entity.pdbx_description
1 polymer ?
#
loop_
_entity_poly.entity_id
_entity_poly.type
_entity_poly.pdbx_seq_one_letter_code
_entity_poly.pdbx_strand_id
1 'polypeptide(L)'
;MQEGKLDVREMNCVLGLMKLMRDGEDEQQMGEVRTRKTVFQMAALKEVFKITAHPSKMTKMDLALMIKLPLKAVQIWFQNERSRKENLERSKMQAISKAKSESIDPTRLFDVIMMAVRNNREALENIQRGY
;
A
#
# COMPACT_ATOMS: atom_id res chain seq x y z
N MET A 1 14.31 -6.11 32.46
CA MET A 1 13.03 -5.38 32.53
C MET A 1 12.79 -4.75 31.18
N GLN A 2 11.93 -5.33 30.34
CA GLN A 2 11.58 -4.78 29.02
C GLN A 2 10.31 -3.94 29.19
N GLU A 3 10.39 -2.66 28.86
CA GLU A 3 9.31 -1.69 29.06
C GLU A 3 8.03 -2.09 28.31
N GLY A 4 6.92 -2.09 29.04
CA GLY A 4 5.59 -2.48 28.58
C GLY A 4 5.01 -1.54 27.53
N LYS A 5 5.22 -1.88 26.25
CA LYS A 5 4.39 -1.36 25.16
C LYS A 5 3.10 -2.18 25.09
N LEU A 6 1.99 -1.58 25.50
CA LEU A 6 0.64 -2.12 25.29
C LEU A 6 0.44 -2.49 23.82
N ASP A 7 -0.07 -3.69 23.54
CA ASP A 7 -0.32 -4.18 22.19
C ASP A 7 -1.37 -3.31 21.48
N VAL A 8 -1.29 -3.19 20.15
CA VAL A 8 -2.20 -2.35 19.34
C VAL A 8 -3.66 -2.78 19.54
N ARG A 9 -3.90 -4.08 19.79
CA ARG A 9 -5.24 -4.60 20.09
C ARG A 9 -5.74 -4.16 21.46
N GLU A 10 -4.87 -4.14 22.45
CA GLU A 10 -5.16 -3.64 23.80
C GLU A 10 -5.41 -2.13 23.77
N MET A 11 -4.61 -1.39 23.01
CA MET A 11 -4.80 0.05 22.82
C MET A 11 -6.13 0.35 22.12
N ASN A 12 -6.53 -0.46 21.13
CA ASN A 12 -7.84 -0.34 20.48
C ASN A 12 -9.01 -0.67 21.42
N CYS A 13 -8.84 -1.67 22.30
CA CYS A 13 -9.82 -2.00 23.32
C CYS A 13 -9.98 -0.84 24.32
N VAL A 14 -8.87 -0.29 24.81
CA VAL A 14 -8.85 0.89 25.69
C VAL A 14 -9.44 2.11 25.01
N LEU A 15 -9.20 2.31 23.71
CA LEU A 15 -9.80 3.41 22.94
C LEU A 15 -11.30 3.22 22.73
N GLY A 16 -11.76 1.98 22.59
CA GLY A 16 -13.18 1.62 22.58
C GLY A 16 -13.84 1.90 23.93
N LEU A 17 -13.18 1.50 25.02
CA LEU A 17 -13.64 1.71 26.39
C LEU A 17 -13.69 3.20 26.76
N MET A 18 -12.66 3.97 26.43
CA MET A 18 -12.66 5.44 26.66
C MET A 18 -13.71 6.17 25.82
N LYS A 19 -14.14 5.59 24.69
CA LYS A 19 -15.21 6.13 23.86
C LYS A 19 -16.59 5.83 24.43
N LEU A 20 -16.76 4.72 25.15
CA LEU A 20 -17.98 4.38 25.89
C LEU A 20 -18.12 5.16 27.20
N MET A 21 -17.00 5.58 27.80
CA MET A 21 -16.99 6.35 29.06
C MET A 21 -17.20 7.86 28.88
N ARG A 22 -17.26 8.36 27.63
CA ARG A 22 -17.42 9.79 27.32
C ARG A 22 -18.85 10.10 26.81
N ASP A 23 -19.83 9.48 27.45
CA ASP A 23 -21.22 9.91 27.35
C ASP A 23 -21.45 11.00 28.39
N GLY A 24 -21.31 12.26 27.94
CA GLY A 24 -21.59 13.44 28.76
C GLY A 24 -20.80 14.63 28.26
N GLU A 25 -21.54 15.64 27.77
CA GLU A 25 -21.11 17.00 27.42
C GLU A 25 -20.81 17.25 25.92
N ASP A 26 -21.92 17.51 25.23
CA ASP A 26 -22.15 18.28 24.01
C ASP A 26 -20.95 18.81 23.18
N GLU A 27 -20.82 18.27 21.97
CA GLU A 27 -20.82 19.10 20.75
C GLU A 27 -21.59 18.37 19.65
N GLN A 28 -22.89 18.68 19.68
CA GLN A 28 -23.99 18.43 18.77
C GLN A 28 -23.67 17.98 17.33
N GLN A 29 -24.43 16.95 16.93
CA GLN A 29 -24.73 16.54 15.55
C GLN A 29 -23.56 16.02 14.71
N MET A 30 -23.22 14.76 14.90
CA MET A 30 -23.45 13.80 13.81
C MET A 30 -23.50 12.39 14.38
N GLY A 31 -24.72 11.89 14.57
CA GLY A 31 -24.96 10.45 14.52
C GLY A 31 -24.30 9.88 13.27
N GLU A 32 -23.92 8.62 13.36
CA GLU A 32 -23.12 7.81 12.44
C GLU A 32 -23.64 7.76 10.98
N VAL A 33 -23.72 8.91 10.31
CA VAL A 33 -23.80 9.02 8.86
C VAL A 33 -22.36 8.98 8.40
N ARG A 34 -21.98 7.95 7.64
CA ARG A 34 -20.72 7.95 6.88
C ARG A 34 -20.73 9.16 5.94
N THR A 35 -20.27 10.31 6.42
CA THR A 35 -20.12 11.51 5.61
C THR A 35 -18.99 11.24 4.64
N ARG A 36 -19.35 11.05 3.36
CA ARG A 36 -18.36 11.01 2.29
C ARG A 36 -17.61 12.33 2.31
N LYS A 37 -16.29 12.27 2.43
CA LYS A 37 -15.43 13.46 2.37
C LYS A 37 -15.58 14.10 1.00
N THR A 38 -15.63 15.43 0.97
CA THR A 38 -15.73 16.16 -0.29
C THR A 38 -14.48 15.96 -1.15
N VAL A 39 -14.56 16.25 -2.45
CA VAL A 39 -13.41 16.17 -3.36
C VAL A 39 -12.26 17.04 -2.87
N PHE A 40 -12.56 18.25 -2.39
CA PHE A 40 -11.58 19.17 -1.81
C PHE A 40 -10.88 18.58 -0.58
N GLN A 41 -11.64 18.04 0.37
CA GLN A 41 -11.09 17.41 1.58
C GLN A 41 -10.17 16.23 1.22
N MET A 42 -10.55 15.45 0.21
CA MET A 42 -9.73 14.34 -0.28
C MET A 42 -8.46 14.80 -0.99
N ALA A 43 -8.53 15.87 -1.78
CA ALA A 43 -7.37 16.45 -2.44
C ALA A 43 -6.35 16.95 -1.41
N ALA A 44 -6.79 17.74 -0.43
CA ALA A 44 -5.93 18.26 0.64
C ALA A 44 -5.24 17.14 1.44
N LEU A 45 -5.98 16.10 1.81
CA LEU A 45 -5.42 14.93 2.51
C LEU A 45 -4.35 14.21 1.67
N LYS A 46 -4.59 14.05 0.37
CA LYS A 46 -3.63 13.43 -0.56
C LYS A 46 -2.38 14.28 -0.77
N GLU A 47 -2.50 15.61 -0.93
CA GLU A 47 -1.33 16.49 -1.09
C GLU A 47 -0.42 16.43 0.14
N VAL A 48 -0.99 16.47 1.35
CA VAL A 48 -0.19 16.29 2.57
C VAL A 48 0.45 14.90 2.62
N PHE A 49 -0.26 13.85 2.22
CA PHE A 49 0.28 12.49 2.18
C PHE A 49 1.45 12.32 1.20
N LYS A 50 1.45 13.03 0.07
CA LYS A 50 2.58 13.04 -0.87
C LYS A 50 3.83 13.64 -0.25
N ILE A 51 3.68 14.67 0.58
CA ILE A 51 4.81 15.30 1.30
C ILE A 51 5.30 14.36 2.41
N THR A 52 4.37 13.84 3.23
CA THR A 52 4.70 12.90 4.31
C THR A 52 3.56 11.93 4.59
N ALA A 53 3.89 10.62 4.60
CA ALA A 53 2.96 9.57 5.01
C ALA A 53 2.71 9.53 6.52
N HIS A 54 3.55 10.22 7.31
CA HIS A 54 3.52 10.26 8.77
C HIS A 54 3.54 11.71 9.28
N PRO A 55 2.47 12.49 9.04
CA PRO A 55 2.41 13.85 9.57
C PRO A 55 2.38 13.85 11.11
N SER A 56 2.97 14.90 11.69
CA SER A 56 3.01 15.09 13.14
C SER A 56 1.60 15.28 13.72
N LYS A 57 1.45 15.19 15.05
CA LYS A 57 0.17 15.46 15.73
C LYS A 57 -0.32 16.88 15.44
N MET A 58 0.58 17.86 15.49
CA MET A 58 0.26 19.27 15.21
C MET A 58 -0.23 19.45 13.78
N THR A 59 0.51 18.91 12.81
CA THR A 59 0.13 18.99 11.39
C THR A 59 -1.23 18.35 11.10
N LYS A 60 -1.60 17.28 11.81
CA LYS A 60 -2.93 16.66 11.68
C LYS A 60 -4.04 17.53 12.29
N MET A 61 -3.74 18.24 13.38
CA MET A 61 -4.67 19.19 14.01
C MET A 61 -4.90 20.39 13.10
N ASP A 62 -3.83 20.99 12.57
CA ASP A 62 -3.92 22.12 11.63
C ASP A 62 -4.72 21.73 10.38
N LEU A 63 -4.39 20.57 9.80
CA LEU A 63 -5.10 20.06 8.64
C LEU A 63 -6.58 19.82 8.92
N ALA A 64 -6.92 19.24 10.07
CA ALA A 64 -8.30 19.01 10.50
C ALA A 64 -9.10 20.31 10.61
N LEU A 65 -8.49 21.36 11.18
CA LEU A 65 -9.10 22.69 11.27
C LEU A 65 -9.30 23.32 9.89
N MET A 66 -8.30 23.23 9.00
CA MET A 66 -8.36 23.80 7.65
C MET A 66 -9.43 23.17 6.77
N ILE A 67 -9.58 21.84 6.83
CA ILE A 67 -10.53 21.11 5.97
C ILE A 67 -11.88 20.81 6.65
N LYS A 68 -12.08 21.36 7.86
CA LYS A 68 -13.27 21.20 8.70
C LYS A 68 -13.65 19.73 8.88
N LEU A 69 -12.67 18.89 9.24
CA LEU A 69 -12.89 17.49 9.59
C LEU A 69 -12.44 17.24 11.02
N PRO A 70 -13.08 16.31 11.75
CA PRO A 70 -12.62 15.94 13.08
C PRO A 70 -11.23 15.29 12.98
N LEU A 71 -10.36 15.60 13.95
CA LEU A 71 -8.99 15.05 14.00
C LEU A 71 -8.98 13.52 13.86
N LYS A 72 -9.96 12.84 14.47
CA LYS A 72 -10.09 11.38 14.38
C LYS A 72 -10.32 10.90 12.94
N ALA A 73 -11.10 11.62 12.13
CA ALA A 73 -11.31 11.26 10.73
C ALA A 73 -10.04 11.44 9.89
N VAL A 74 -9.25 12.48 10.17
CA VAL A 74 -7.93 12.68 9.55
C VAL A 74 -6.98 11.56 9.94
N GLN A 75 -6.90 11.23 11.23
CA GLN A 75 -6.06 10.12 11.72
C GLN A 75 -6.40 8.78 11.06
N ILE A 76 -7.68 8.41 11.03
CA ILE A 76 -8.15 7.18 10.40
C ILE A 76 -7.84 7.19 8.91
N TRP A 77 -8.03 8.33 8.23
CA TRP A 77 -7.72 8.45 6.81
C TRP A 77 -6.23 8.17 6.54
N PHE A 78 -5.32 8.78 7.30
CA PHE A 78 -3.88 8.52 7.17
C PHE A 78 -3.49 7.08 7.50
N GLN A 79 -4.20 6.43 8.43
CA GLN A 79 -4.00 4.99 8.70
C GLN A 79 -4.43 4.14 7.50
N ASN A 80 -5.65 4.36 7.01
CA ASN A 80 -6.21 3.62 5.88
C ASN A 80 -5.39 3.81 4.61
N GLU A 81 -4.91 5.03 4.35
CA GLU A 81 -4.10 5.32 3.17
C GLU A 81 -2.75 4.60 3.21
N ARG A 82 -2.12 4.50 4.39
CA ARG A 82 -0.90 3.69 4.56
C ARG A 82 -1.15 2.21 4.35
N SER A 83 -2.21 1.65 4.95
CA SER A 83 -2.58 0.24 4.74
C SER A 83 -2.88 -0.05 3.27
N ARG A 84 -3.56 0.87 2.58
CA ARG A 84 -3.81 0.75 1.14
C ARG A 84 -2.50 0.72 0.34
N LYS A 85 -1.57 1.62 0.63
CA LYS A 85 -0.26 1.67 -0.04
C LYS A 85 0.54 0.38 0.19
N GLU A 86 0.60 -0.09 1.42
CA GLU A 86 1.30 -1.34 1.76
C GLU A 86 0.70 -2.55 1.03
N ASN A 87 -0.63 -2.67 1.03
CA ASN A 87 -1.31 -3.76 0.31
C ASN A 87 -1.03 -3.70 -1.20
N LEU A 88 -1.03 -2.50 -1.79
CA LEU A 88 -0.72 -2.34 -3.20
C LEU A 88 0.71 -2.77 -3.52
N GLU A 89 1.69 -2.39 -2.70
CA GLU A 89 3.09 -2.82 -2.90
C GLU A 89 3.26 -4.33 -2.72
N ARG A 90 2.59 -4.95 -1.73
CA ARG A 90 2.57 -6.40 -1.57
C ARG A 90 1.98 -7.10 -2.80
N SER A 91 0.85 -6.61 -3.31
CA SER A 91 0.23 -7.16 -4.53
C SER A 91 1.12 -6.99 -5.76
N LYS A 92 1.80 -5.85 -5.91
CA LYS A 92 2.78 -5.65 -6.98
C LYS A 92 3.96 -6.61 -6.87
N MET A 93 4.52 -6.79 -5.67
CA MET A 93 5.61 -7.75 -5.44
C MET A 93 5.19 -9.18 -5.77
N GLN A 94 3.94 -9.57 -5.45
CA GLN A 94 3.38 -10.88 -5.82
C GLN A 94 3.16 -11.01 -7.34
N ALA A 95 2.74 -9.95 -8.02
CA ALA A 95 2.61 -9.96 -9.48
C ALA A 95 3.97 -10.08 -10.18
N ILE A 96 4.99 -9.38 -9.68
CA ILE A 96 6.36 -9.44 -10.19
C ILE A 96 6.99 -10.82 -9.94
N SER A 97 6.77 -11.41 -8.75
CA SER A 97 7.27 -12.76 -8.48
C SER A 97 6.59 -13.80 -9.38
N LYS A 98 5.28 -13.65 -9.64
CA LYS A 98 4.53 -14.52 -10.56
C LYS A 98 5.01 -14.40 -12.01
N ALA A 99 5.27 -13.18 -12.49
CA ALA A 99 5.83 -12.94 -13.82
C ALA A 99 7.26 -13.47 -13.97
N LYS A 100 8.06 -13.41 -12.90
CA LYS A 100 9.44 -13.95 -12.88
C LYS A 100 9.47 -15.48 -12.84
N SER A 101 8.42 -16.11 -12.33
CA SER A 101 8.26 -17.57 -12.27
C SER A 101 7.43 -18.15 -13.41
N GLU A 102 7.13 -17.39 -14.47
CA GLU A 102 6.46 -17.95 -15.65
C GLU A 102 7.35 -19.04 -16.25
N SER A 103 6.90 -20.28 -16.12
CA SER A 103 7.53 -21.44 -16.73
C SER A 103 7.62 -21.21 -18.23
N ILE A 104 8.82 -21.30 -18.79
CA ILE A 104 9.01 -21.27 -20.23
C ILE A 104 8.22 -22.44 -20.80
N ASP A 105 7.24 -22.15 -21.66
CA ASP A 105 6.44 -23.17 -22.34
C ASP A 105 7.38 -24.20 -23.01
N PRO A 106 7.15 -25.51 -22.83
CA PRO A 106 8.02 -26.55 -23.38
C PRO A 106 8.23 -26.42 -24.89
N THR A 107 7.25 -25.93 -25.64
CA THR A 107 7.37 -25.68 -27.10
C THR A 107 8.35 -24.55 -27.37
N ARG A 108 8.25 -23.44 -26.63
CA ARG A 108 9.18 -22.31 -26.76
C ARG A 108 10.59 -22.67 -26.32
N LEU A 109 10.75 -23.49 -25.28
CA LEU A 109 12.06 -24.01 -24.87
C LEU A 109 12.66 -24.90 -25.96
N PHE A 110 11.85 -25.78 -26.55
CA PHE A 110 12.25 -26.62 -27.66
C PHE A 110 12.67 -25.80 -28.89
N ASP A 111 11.91 -24.77 -29.26
CA ASP A 111 12.24 -23.88 -30.39
C ASP A 111 13.59 -23.16 -30.17
N VAL A 112 13.83 -22.66 -28.96
CA VAL A 112 15.11 -22.01 -28.60
C VAL A 112 16.27 -23.00 -28.69
N ILE A 113 16.09 -24.22 -28.18
CA ILE A 113 17.13 -25.27 -28.25
C ILE A 113 17.37 -25.67 -29.71
N MET A 114 16.31 -25.88 -30.50
CA MET A 114 16.42 -26.25 -31.91
C MET A 114 17.07 -25.15 -32.75
N MET A 115 16.79 -23.88 -32.46
CA MET A 115 17.46 -22.75 -33.11
C MET A 115 18.95 -22.70 -32.76
N ALA A 116 19.31 -22.94 -31.50
CA ALA A 116 20.71 -23.01 -31.07
C ALA A 116 21.46 -24.18 -31.73
N VAL A 117 20.82 -25.37 -31.83
CA VAL A 117 21.41 -26.52 -32.52
C VAL A 117 21.60 -26.24 -34.01
N ARG A 118 20.63 -25.58 -34.67
CA ARG A 118 20.75 -25.16 -36.06
C ARG A 118 21.92 -24.20 -36.27
N ASN A 119 22.02 -23.16 -35.44
CA ASN A 119 23.10 -22.17 -35.52
C ASN A 119 24.48 -22.79 -35.29
N ASN A 120 24.58 -23.74 -34.34
CA ASN A 120 25.84 -24.44 -34.09
C ASN A 120 26.23 -25.37 -35.25
N ARG A 121 25.24 -25.99 -35.90
CA ARG A 121 25.48 -26.83 -37.08
C ARG A 121 25.96 -25.98 -38.26
N GLU A 122 25.34 -24.84 -38.51
CA GLU A 122 25.78 -23.90 -39.53
C GLU A 122 27.19 -23.36 -39.24
N ALA A 123 27.52 -23.10 -37.97
CA ALA A 123 28.87 -22.71 -37.56
C ALA A 123 29.93 -23.79 -37.89
N LEU A 124 29.59 -25.08 -37.70
CA LEU A 124 30.49 -26.19 -38.05
C LEU A 124 30.66 -26.37 -39.55
N GLU A 125 29.57 -26.27 -40.32
CA GLU A 125 29.60 -26.38 -41.78
C GLU A 125 30.38 -25.23 -42.45
N ASN A 126 30.31 -24.02 -41.86
CA ASN A 126 31.09 -22.86 -42.32
C ASN A 126 32.59 -22.99 -42.03
N ILE A 127 32.99 -23.69 -40.97
CA ILE A 127 34.40 -24.00 -40.68
C ILE A 127 34.93 -25.05 -41.65
N GLN A 128 34.12 -26.05 -42.01
CA GLN A 128 34.53 -27.11 -42.94
C GLN A 128 34.60 -26.67 -44.41
N ARG A 129 33.83 -25.65 -44.82
CA ARG A 129 33.91 -25.03 -46.16
C ARG A 129 35.05 -24.01 -46.31
N GLY A 130 35.77 -23.70 -45.24
CA GLY A 130 36.82 -22.68 -45.18
C GLY A 130 38.25 -23.16 -45.43
N TYR A 131 38.44 -24.24 -46.20
CA TYR A 131 39.74 -24.66 -46.73
C TYR A 131 39.67 -24.83 -48.24
#